data_AF-A0A8D2ZCV7-F1
#
_entry.id   AF-A0A8D2ZCV7-F1
#
_cell.length_a   1.000
_cell.length_b   1.000
_cell.length_c   1.000
_cell.angle_alpha   90.00
_cell.angle_beta   90.00
_cell.angle_gamma   90.00
#
_symmetry.space_group_name_H-M   'P 1'
#
loop_
_entity.id
_entity.type
_entity.pdbx_description
1 polymer ?
#
loop_
_entity_poly.entity_id
_entity_poly.type
_entity_poly.pdbx_seq_one_letter_code
_entity_poly.pdbx_strand_id
1 'polypeptide(L)'
;MTCTAVAWLPVLSLLLFCIGDSASLFLPDSKELRQLLSRYEEQADRNSIGNAAGNRSRRAVRWSDREEIIQLHNNLRAGVYPTASNMEYMVWDDELERSATHWAEECQWDHGPHDLLMSIGQNLGVHMGRYRPPAFHVQAWYDEVKDYTYPYPHECNPWCPERCSGPMCTHYTQLVWATTSRVGCAVHTCPRMNVWGQTWENAVYLVCNYSPKGNWIGEAPYQHGRPCSQCPPSYGGGCRNNQCYKDSQRSETEDMNEVEKPQVPLPPRTTTKPAPKPKPSAPRKPVSKPSTPKPTTPRTIKCETRLRDKCRGATCNRYHCPANCMNKKGKVWGTLFYDVKSSICRAAIHFGAIDNSGGLVDVTRKDKLPFFVRATKNGIESLSKYNPGIAFVMTKVEEMNADCYTTVAEICPFKNPDSHCPRIFCPTDCKTQPSYWSPVIGNNIYTDSSSICKAAIHAGVISADGGFVDVLPLDKRKSYVGVLKNGIQSERYCTVPEKGAFIHYTLT
;
A
#
# COMPACT_ATOMS: atom_id res chain seq x y z
N MET A 1 -1.72 36.44 -45.20
CA MET A 1 -3.09 36.47 -45.77
C MET A 1 -4.00 35.72 -44.80
N THR A 2 -5.04 36.43 -44.34
CA THR A 2 -6.33 35.94 -43.78
C THR A 2 -6.24 34.84 -42.71
N CYS A 3 -6.26 35.12 -41.40
CA CYS A 3 -7.24 35.86 -40.58
C CYS A 3 -8.58 35.11 -40.39
N THR A 4 -8.97 35.02 -39.11
CA THR A 4 -10.29 34.82 -38.48
C THR A 4 -10.47 33.49 -37.74
N ALA A 5 -10.60 33.39 -36.41
CA ALA A 5 -11.23 34.18 -35.34
C ALA A 5 -12.50 33.49 -34.80
N VAL A 6 -12.48 33.30 -33.46
CA VAL A 6 -13.61 33.61 -32.53
C VAL A 6 -14.82 32.66 -32.58
N ALA A 7 -15.57 32.35 -31.51
CA ALA A 7 -15.47 32.47 -30.06
C ALA A 7 -16.79 31.90 -29.48
N TRP A 8 -16.73 31.40 -28.24
CA TRP A 8 -17.80 31.42 -27.21
C TRP A 8 -18.99 30.43 -27.29
N LEU A 9 -19.04 29.59 -26.22
CA LEU A 9 -20.15 28.81 -25.61
C LEU A 9 -21.31 29.74 -25.15
N PRO A 10 -22.43 29.30 -24.50
CA PRO A 10 -22.91 27.96 -24.05
C PRO A 10 -24.43 27.71 -24.25
N VAL A 11 -24.95 26.45 -24.24
CA VAL A 11 -26.32 26.16 -23.71
C VAL A 11 -26.41 24.77 -23.08
N LEU A 12 -27.04 24.80 -21.90
CA LEU A 12 -27.33 23.81 -20.86
C LEU A 12 -28.48 22.84 -21.22
N SER A 13 -28.34 21.57 -20.81
CA SER A 13 -29.39 20.66 -20.24
C SER A 13 -28.86 19.22 -20.27
N LEU A 14 -29.08 18.31 -19.32
CA LEU A 14 -29.47 18.25 -17.91
C LEU A 14 -29.33 16.75 -17.57
N LEU A 15 -29.01 16.39 -16.30
CA LEU A 15 -29.04 15.04 -15.70
C LEU A 15 -27.93 14.04 -16.12
N LEU A 16 -27.33 13.21 -15.27
CA LEU A 16 -27.14 13.09 -13.81
C LEU A 16 -26.20 11.87 -13.63
N PHE A 17 -25.20 11.93 -12.74
CA PHE A 17 -24.51 10.79 -12.07
C PHE A 17 -23.71 9.79 -12.94
N CYS A 18 -22.58 9.16 -12.56
CA CYS A 18 -21.83 8.95 -11.32
C CYS A 18 -20.39 8.49 -11.71
N ILE A 19 -19.31 9.01 -11.10
CA ILE A 19 -18.46 8.41 -10.03
C ILE A 19 -17.40 7.41 -10.52
N GLY A 20 -16.15 7.65 -10.10
CA GLY A 20 -15.08 6.65 -9.99
C GLY A 20 -14.24 6.91 -8.74
N ASP A 21 -14.67 6.32 -7.62
CA ASP A 21 -13.83 6.03 -6.46
C ASP A 21 -12.97 4.80 -6.80
N SER A 22 -11.66 4.87 -6.58
CA SER A 22 -10.80 3.68 -6.44
C SER A 22 -9.89 3.85 -5.22
N ALA A 23 -10.53 3.79 -4.05
CA ALA A 23 -9.91 3.20 -2.88
C ALA A 23 -10.40 1.75 -2.83
N SER A 24 -9.50 0.78 -2.98
CA SER A 24 -9.80 -0.64 -2.81
C SER A 24 -10.07 -0.94 -1.34
N LEU A 25 -11.28 -0.58 -0.89
CA LEU A 25 -11.93 -1.12 0.29
C LEU A 25 -12.70 -2.36 -0.16
N PHE A 26 -12.09 -3.54 -0.10
CA PHE A 26 -12.86 -4.78 -0.11
C PHE A 26 -12.50 -5.61 1.11
N LEU A 27 -13.42 -5.59 2.07
CA LEU A 27 -13.57 -6.69 3.01
C LEU A 27 -14.13 -7.87 2.18
N PRO A 28 -13.62 -9.10 2.33
CA PRO A 28 -13.98 -10.28 1.52
C PRO A 28 -15.40 -10.82 1.77
N ASP A 29 -16.32 -9.95 2.23
CA ASP A 29 -17.69 -10.29 2.62
C ASP A 29 -18.55 -9.02 2.83
N SER A 30 -18.75 -8.19 1.79
CA SER A 30 -19.57 -6.98 1.91
C SER A 30 -21.07 -7.31 1.89
N LYS A 31 -21.84 -6.71 2.80
CA LYS A 31 -23.31 -6.89 2.82
C LYS A 31 -23.95 -6.37 1.55
N GLU A 32 -23.36 -5.34 0.96
CA GLU A 32 -23.77 -4.70 -0.27
C GLU A 32 -23.61 -5.66 -1.46
N LEU A 33 -22.50 -6.42 -1.56
CA LEU A 33 -22.31 -7.41 -2.63
C LEU A 33 -23.30 -8.57 -2.48
N ARG A 34 -23.51 -9.08 -1.26
CA ARG A 34 -24.50 -10.13 -1.00
C ARG A 34 -25.92 -9.68 -1.37
N GLN A 35 -26.29 -8.45 -1.03
CA GLN A 35 -27.57 -7.87 -1.46
C GLN A 35 -27.67 -7.78 -2.98
N LEU A 36 -26.58 -7.39 -3.66
CA LEU A 36 -26.58 -7.25 -5.12
C LEU A 36 -26.70 -8.62 -5.81
N LEU A 37 -26.00 -9.63 -5.30
CA LEU A 37 -26.10 -11.03 -5.76
C LEU A 37 -27.48 -11.65 -5.46
N SER A 38 -28.11 -11.31 -4.33
CA SER A 38 -29.43 -11.83 -3.95
C SER A 38 -30.56 -11.42 -4.92
N ARG A 39 -30.41 -10.32 -5.67
CA ARG A 39 -31.39 -9.94 -6.71
C ARG A 39 -31.46 -10.96 -7.85
N TYR A 40 -30.34 -11.62 -8.13
CA TYR A 40 -30.26 -12.67 -9.14
C TYR A 40 -30.81 -14.01 -8.62
N GLU A 41 -30.95 -14.18 -7.30
CA GLU A 41 -31.66 -15.31 -6.68
C GLU A 41 -33.17 -15.20 -6.94
N GLU A 42 -33.78 -14.04 -6.66
CA GLU A 42 -35.22 -13.83 -6.87
C GLU A 42 -35.63 -13.89 -8.35
N GLN A 43 -34.76 -13.47 -9.27
CA GLN A 43 -35.02 -13.55 -10.71
C GLN A 43 -34.92 -14.97 -11.25
N ALA A 44 -33.97 -15.77 -10.76
CA ALA A 44 -33.87 -17.19 -11.09
C ALA A 44 -35.11 -17.96 -10.58
N ASP A 45 -35.59 -17.66 -9.38
CA ASP A 45 -36.78 -18.27 -8.81
C ASP A 45 -38.06 -17.86 -9.56
N ARG A 46 -38.21 -16.58 -9.93
CA ARG A 46 -39.35 -16.11 -10.75
C ARG A 46 -39.41 -16.76 -12.13
N ASN A 47 -38.26 -16.97 -12.78
CA ASN A 47 -38.19 -17.68 -14.05
C ASN A 47 -38.45 -19.20 -13.89
N SER A 48 -38.30 -19.76 -12.68
CA SER A 48 -38.60 -21.15 -12.35
C SER A 48 -40.09 -21.39 -12.05
N ILE A 49 -40.81 -20.40 -11.50
CA ILE A 49 -42.24 -20.51 -11.13
C ILE A 49 -43.18 -20.62 -12.35
N GLY A 50 -42.68 -20.37 -13.56
CA GLY A 50 -43.42 -20.59 -14.81
C GLY A 50 -43.53 -22.05 -15.28
N ASN A 51 -42.74 -22.98 -14.71
CA ASN A 51 -42.72 -24.39 -15.12
C ASN A 51 -42.86 -25.32 -13.91
N ALA A 52 -44.07 -25.41 -13.37
CA ALA A 52 -44.47 -26.43 -12.40
C ALA A 52 -44.58 -27.82 -13.06
N ALA A 53 -43.44 -28.36 -13.52
CA ALA A 53 -43.27 -29.76 -13.87
C ALA A 53 -41.77 -30.13 -13.90
N GLY A 54 -41.23 -30.48 -12.74
CA GLY A 54 -40.25 -31.57 -12.62
C GLY A 54 -38.94 -31.50 -13.42
N ASN A 55 -38.35 -30.33 -13.65
CA ASN A 55 -36.95 -30.27 -14.11
C ASN A 55 -36.10 -29.64 -13.00
N ARG A 56 -35.42 -30.47 -12.21
CA ARG A 56 -34.31 -29.99 -11.35
C ARG A 56 -33.38 -29.21 -12.27
N SER A 57 -33.30 -27.89 -12.11
CA SER A 57 -32.44 -27.04 -12.91
C SER A 57 -31.04 -27.67 -12.93
N ARG A 58 -30.58 -28.07 -14.12
CA ARG A 58 -29.24 -28.66 -14.28
C ARG A 58 -28.26 -27.57 -13.87
N ARG A 59 -27.40 -27.84 -12.88
CA ARG A 59 -26.33 -26.91 -12.51
C ARG A 59 -25.55 -26.48 -13.75
N ALA A 60 -25.24 -25.20 -13.85
CA ALA A 60 -24.49 -24.63 -14.97
C ALA A 60 -23.07 -25.20 -15.10
N VAL A 61 -22.53 -25.75 -14.00
CA VAL A 61 -21.28 -26.52 -13.98
C VAL A 61 -21.51 -27.84 -13.23
N ARG A 62 -20.98 -28.95 -13.77
CA ARG A 62 -21.02 -30.24 -13.06
C ARG A 62 -20.13 -30.19 -11.83
N TRP A 63 -20.46 -30.95 -10.79
CA TRP A 63 -19.63 -31.00 -9.57
C TRP A 63 -18.16 -31.38 -9.85
N SER A 64 -17.93 -32.33 -10.76
CA SER A 64 -16.60 -32.71 -11.22
C SER A 64 -15.84 -31.53 -11.82
N ASP A 65 -16.52 -30.75 -12.66
CA ASP A 65 -15.92 -29.65 -13.39
C ASP A 65 -15.67 -28.46 -12.44
N ARG A 66 -16.55 -28.23 -11.47
CA ARG A 66 -16.34 -27.26 -10.38
C ARG A 66 -15.06 -27.57 -9.62
N GLU A 67 -14.88 -28.83 -9.22
CA GLU A 67 -13.70 -29.25 -8.47
C GLU A 67 -12.43 -29.11 -9.33
N GLU A 68 -12.49 -29.50 -10.60
CA GLU A 68 -11.38 -29.35 -11.55
C GLU A 68 -11.01 -27.87 -11.74
N ILE A 69 -11.99 -26.97 -11.91
CA ILE A 69 -11.78 -25.53 -12.04
C ILE A 69 -11.07 -24.99 -10.80
N ILE A 70 -11.61 -25.22 -9.59
CA ILE A 70 -11.04 -24.62 -8.37
C ILE A 70 -9.66 -25.21 -8.03
N GLN A 71 -9.46 -26.51 -8.27
CA GLN A 71 -8.16 -27.14 -8.10
C GLN A 71 -7.13 -26.58 -9.08
N LEU A 72 -7.50 -26.42 -10.36
CA LEU A 72 -6.61 -25.85 -11.35
C LEU A 72 -6.25 -24.39 -11.02
N HIS A 73 -7.22 -23.57 -10.61
CA HIS A 73 -6.95 -22.20 -10.14
C HIS A 73 -5.92 -22.20 -9.00
N ASN A 74 -6.14 -22.99 -7.96
CA ASN A 74 -5.23 -23.04 -6.81
C ASN A 74 -3.86 -23.61 -7.19
N ASN A 75 -3.78 -24.64 -8.04
CA ASN A 75 -2.49 -25.19 -8.49
C ASN A 75 -1.67 -24.14 -9.27
N LEU A 76 -2.31 -23.42 -10.20
CA LEU A 76 -1.68 -22.38 -11.00
C LEU A 76 -1.23 -21.20 -10.13
N ARG A 77 -2.09 -20.74 -9.21
CA ARG A 77 -1.78 -19.68 -8.22
C ARG A 77 -0.60 -20.04 -7.32
N ALA A 78 -0.47 -21.30 -6.92
CA ALA A 78 0.64 -21.78 -6.08
C ALA A 78 1.99 -21.85 -6.83
N GLY A 79 1.94 -21.94 -8.16
CA GLY A 79 3.09 -22.15 -9.05
C GLY A 79 3.55 -20.92 -9.82
N VAL A 80 3.04 -19.73 -9.50
CA VAL A 80 3.39 -18.50 -10.23
C VAL A 80 4.87 -18.13 -10.08
N TYR A 81 5.43 -17.55 -11.14
CA TYR A 81 6.74 -16.91 -11.12
C TYR A 81 6.63 -15.46 -11.65
N PRO A 82 7.22 -14.47 -10.97
CA PRO A 82 7.96 -14.58 -9.71
C PRO A 82 7.06 -14.99 -8.53
N THR A 83 7.62 -15.51 -7.43
CA THR A 83 6.81 -16.09 -6.35
C THR A 83 5.99 -15.02 -5.60
N ALA A 84 4.78 -15.39 -5.18
CA ALA A 84 3.85 -14.50 -4.50
C ALA A 84 3.92 -14.63 -2.97
N SER A 85 4.09 -13.54 -2.23
CA SER A 85 4.13 -13.53 -0.76
C SER A 85 2.76 -13.53 -0.08
N ASN A 86 1.71 -13.11 -0.79
CA ASN A 86 0.39 -12.83 -0.23
C ASN A 86 -0.76 -13.55 -0.96
N MET A 87 -0.47 -14.62 -1.72
CA MET A 87 -1.47 -15.34 -2.52
C MET A 87 -2.52 -16.01 -1.64
N GLU A 88 -3.78 -15.56 -1.68
CA GLU A 88 -4.86 -16.16 -0.90
C GLU A 88 -5.36 -17.46 -1.54
N TYR A 89 -5.69 -18.45 -0.71
CA TYR A 89 -6.33 -19.69 -1.17
C TYR A 89 -7.73 -19.39 -1.68
N MET A 90 -8.05 -19.87 -2.88
CA MET A 90 -9.33 -19.62 -3.53
C MET A 90 -10.34 -20.71 -3.16
N VAL A 91 -11.56 -20.33 -2.81
CA VAL A 91 -12.69 -21.22 -2.56
C VAL A 91 -13.81 -20.98 -3.58
N TRP A 92 -14.66 -21.98 -3.77
CA TRP A 92 -15.84 -21.83 -4.62
C TRP A 92 -16.93 -21.03 -3.91
N ASP A 93 -17.62 -20.17 -4.65
CA ASP A 93 -18.71 -19.35 -4.15
C ASP A 93 -19.98 -19.55 -5.01
N ASP A 94 -21.02 -20.10 -4.38
CA ASP A 94 -22.26 -20.47 -5.07
C ASP A 94 -23.08 -19.23 -5.52
N GLU A 95 -22.91 -18.06 -4.89
CA GLU A 95 -23.57 -16.82 -5.33
C GLU A 95 -22.91 -16.28 -6.61
N LEU A 96 -21.58 -16.35 -6.70
CA LEU A 96 -20.85 -16.00 -7.92
C LEU A 96 -21.19 -16.96 -9.08
N GLU A 97 -21.36 -18.26 -8.82
CA GLU A 97 -21.81 -19.25 -9.81
C GLU A 97 -23.21 -18.91 -10.34
N ARG A 98 -24.16 -18.56 -9.46
CA ARG A 98 -25.52 -18.18 -9.88
C ARG A 98 -25.50 -16.93 -10.76
N SER A 99 -24.74 -15.91 -10.37
CA SER A 99 -24.59 -14.71 -11.19
C SER A 99 -23.92 -15.01 -12.54
N ALA A 100 -22.89 -15.86 -12.57
CA ALA A 100 -22.25 -16.28 -13.81
C ALA A 100 -23.21 -17.05 -14.71
N THR A 101 -24.09 -17.86 -14.13
CA THR A 101 -25.13 -18.62 -14.85
C THR A 101 -26.07 -17.68 -15.56
N HIS A 102 -26.60 -16.69 -14.84
CA HIS A 102 -27.48 -15.69 -15.41
C HIS A 102 -26.84 -14.95 -16.59
N TRP A 103 -25.57 -14.55 -16.47
CA TRP A 103 -24.87 -13.89 -17.58
C TRP A 103 -24.57 -14.81 -18.76
N ALA A 104 -24.21 -16.07 -18.51
CA ALA A 104 -23.91 -17.03 -19.57
C ALA A 104 -25.15 -17.36 -20.42
N GLU A 105 -26.34 -17.32 -19.84
CA GLU A 105 -27.63 -17.56 -20.52
C GLU A 105 -28.02 -16.43 -21.48
N GLU A 106 -27.51 -15.21 -21.28
CA GLU A 106 -27.78 -14.08 -22.19
C GLU A 106 -27.11 -14.26 -23.56
N CYS A 107 -26.11 -15.14 -23.67
CA CYS A 107 -25.40 -15.44 -24.92
C CYS A 107 -24.85 -14.19 -25.62
N GLN A 108 -24.29 -13.29 -24.82
CA GLN A 108 -23.61 -12.07 -25.26
C GLN A 108 -22.11 -12.22 -25.01
N TRP A 109 -21.31 -12.08 -26.07
CA TRP A 109 -19.85 -12.05 -25.97
C TRP A 109 -19.37 -10.66 -25.52
N ASP A 110 -19.69 -10.34 -24.26
CA ASP A 110 -19.30 -9.11 -23.59
C ASP A 110 -19.28 -9.34 -22.06
N HIS A 111 -18.64 -8.44 -21.33
CA HIS A 111 -18.64 -8.49 -19.87
C HIS A 111 -19.95 -7.98 -19.29
N GLY A 112 -20.41 -8.61 -18.21
CA GLY A 112 -21.60 -8.13 -17.50
C GLY A 112 -22.12 -9.03 -16.39
N PRO A 113 -23.25 -8.65 -15.77
CA PRO A 113 -23.95 -7.37 -15.99
C PRO A 113 -23.19 -6.19 -15.38
N HIS A 114 -23.35 -5.00 -15.97
CA HIS A 114 -22.51 -3.82 -15.69
C HIS A 114 -22.50 -3.36 -14.23
N ASP A 115 -23.62 -3.54 -13.52
CA ASP A 115 -23.76 -3.18 -12.10
C ASP A 115 -22.91 -4.07 -11.18
N LEU A 116 -22.69 -5.33 -11.55
CA LEU A 116 -21.83 -6.26 -10.83
C LEU A 116 -20.35 -6.03 -11.10
N LEU A 117 -19.98 -5.62 -12.33
CA LEU A 117 -18.57 -5.48 -12.74
C LEU A 117 -17.77 -4.43 -11.95
N MET A 118 -18.43 -3.55 -11.20
CA MET A 118 -17.76 -2.64 -10.26
C MET A 118 -17.23 -3.35 -9.01
N SER A 119 -17.83 -4.49 -8.63
CA SER A 119 -17.55 -5.21 -7.38
C SER A 119 -16.91 -6.58 -7.60
N ILE A 120 -17.11 -7.21 -8.76
CA ILE A 120 -16.55 -8.53 -9.09
C ILE A 120 -15.62 -8.46 -10.32
N GLY A 121 -14.68 -9.40 -10.37
CA GLY A 121 -13.91 -9.71 -11.56
C GLY A 121 -14.67 -10.70 -12.45
N GLN A 122 -14.35 -10.75 -13.74
CA GLN A 122 -14.97 -11.71 -14.67
C GLN A 122 -13.99 -12.10 -15.77
N ASN A 123 -13.81 -13.41 -15.98
CA ASN A 123 -13.15 -13.95 -17.16
C ASN A 123 -14.17 -14.69 -18.04
N LEU A 124 -14.01 -14.54 -19.35
CA LEU A 124 -14.87 -15.11 -20.37
C LEU A 124 -14.07 -16.06 -21.26
N GLY A 125 -14.67 -17.18 -21.61
CA GLY A 125 -14.07 -18.18 -22.49
C GLY A 125 -15.11 -18.69 -23.46
N VAL A 126 -14.77 -18.78 -24.75
CA VAL A 126 -15.68 -19.30 -25.76
C VAL A 126 -14.95 -20.24 -26.70
N HIS A 127 -15.62 -21.32 -27.08
CA HIS A 127 -15.17 -22.17 -28.17
C HIS A 127 -16.36 -22.73 -28.95
N MET A 128 -16.08 -23.20 -30.16
CA MET A 128 -17.01 -23.93 -31.01
C MET A 128 -16.38 -25.27 -31.39
N GLY A 129 -17.20 -26.28 -31.67
CA GLY A 129 -16.77 -27.55 -32.24
C GLY A 129 -16.59 -28.64 -31.19
N ARG A 130 -15.38 -29.20 -31.10
CA ARG A 130 -15.13 -30.35 -30.21
C ARG A 130 -15.31 -29.96 -28.75
N TYR A 131 -15.88 -30.87 -27.96
CA TYR A 131 -15.99 -30.72 -26.52
C TYR A 131 -14.63 -30.42 -25.89
N ARG A 132 -14.59 -29.39 -25.04
CA ARG A 132 -13.47 -29.08 -24.14
C ARG A 132 -14.01 -29.01 -22.71
N PRO A 133 -13.32 -29.60 -21.71
CA PRO A 133 -13.69 -29.41 -20.32
C PRO A 133 -13.52 -27.94 -19.93
N PRO A 134 -14.27 -27.40 -18.94
CA PRO A 134 -14.14 -26.00 -18.53
C PRO A 134 -12.71 -25.60 -18.12
N ALA A 135 -11.96 -26.54 -17.53
CA ALA A 135 -10.55 -26.36 -17.18
C ALA A 135 -9.65 -26.01 -18.38
N PHE A 136 -10.06 -26.35 -19.61
CA PHE A 136 -9.37 -25.94 -20.83
C PHE A 136 -9.27 -24.41 -20.96
N HIS A 137 -10.37 -23.70 -20.68
CA HIS A 137 -10.37 -22.23 -20.74
C HIS A 137 -9.57 -21.62 -19.61
N VAL A 138 -9.61 -22.22 -18.40
CA VAL A 138 -8.79 -21.78 -17.26
C VAL A 138 -7.30 -21.88 -17.60
N GLN A 139 -6.88 -22.98 -18.23
CA GLN A 139 -5.50 -23.11 -18.71
C GLN A 139 -5.19 -22.10 -19.82
N ALA A 140 -6.09 -21.91 -20.78
CA ALA A 140 -5.90 -20.93 -21.86
C ALA A 140 -5.76 -19.49 -21.33
N TRP A 141 -6.53 -19.12 -20.30
CA TRP A 141 -6.38 -17.85 -19.59
C TRP A 141 -5.02 -17.76 -18.90
N TYR A 142 -4.54 -18.83 -18.26
CA TYR A 142 -3.23 -18.84 -17.62
C TYR A 142 -2.08 -18.74 -18.63
N ASP A 143 -2.21 -19.37 -19.80
CA ASP A 143 -1.17 -19.40 -20.84
C ASP A 143 -0.83 -18.01 -21.39
N GLU A 144 -1.65 -16.99 -21.13
CA GLU A 144 -1.30 -15.58 -21.38
C GLU A 144 -0.06 -15.14 -20.59
N VAL A 145 0.35 -15.87 -19.54
CA VAL A 145 1.60 -15.65 -18.79
C VAL A 145 2.83 -15.58 -19.69
N LYS A 146 2.83 -16.28 -20.83
CA LYS A 146 3.93 -16.26 -21.81
C LYS A 146 4.15 -14.87 -22.43
N ASP A 147 3.09 -14.07 -22.46
CA ASP A 147 3.03 -12.74 -23.05
C ASP A 147 2.99 -11.64 -21.97
N TYR A 148 2.86 -12.03 -20.71
CA TYR A 148 2.79 -11.12 -19.57
C TYR A 148 4.17 -10.92 -18.93
N THR A 149 4.52 -9.67 -18.65
CA THR A 149 5.71 -9.33 -17.86
C THR A 149 5.31 -8.77 -16.50
N TYR A 150 5.67 -9.47 -15.43
CA TYR A 150 5.37 -9.04 -14.06
C TYR A 150 5.98 -7.65 -13.74
N PRO A 151 5.19 -6.68 -13.24
CA PRO A 151 5.69 -5.39 -12.82
C PRO A 151 6.27 -5.49 -11.40
N TYR A 152 7.58 -5.32 -11.28
CA TYR A 152 8.20 -5.33 -9.96
C TYR A 152 7.87 -4.03 -9.21
N PRO A 153 7.88 -4.04 -7.85
CA PRO A 153 7.51 -2.88 -7.05
C PRO A 153 8.27 -1.58 -7.37
N HIS A 154 9.50 -1.70 -7.89
CA HIS A 154 10.31 -0.54 -8.28
C HIS A 154 9.84 0.14 -9.58
N GLU A 155 9.02 -0.54 -10.37
CA GLU A 155 8.47 -0.08 -11.64
C GLU A 155 7.06 0.52 -11.46
N CYS A 156 6.42 0.24 -10.32
CA CYS A 156 5.11 0.76 -9.95
C CYS A 156 5.22 2.15 -9.33
N ASN A 157 5.06 3.22 -10.13
CA ASN A 157 5.06 4.60 -9.64
C ASN A 157 4.33 5.58 -10.57
N PRO A 158 3.16 6.15 -10.19
CA PRO A 158 2.30 5.75 -9.06
C PRO A 158 1.52 4.45 -9.36
N TRP A 159 1.57 3.98 -10.60
CA TRP A 159 0.87 2.81 -11.12
C TRP A 159 1.89 1.81 -11.65
N CYS A 160 1.62 0.52 -11.48
CA CYS A 160 2.35 -0.54 -12.16
C CYS A 160 2.15 -0.46 -13.67
N PRO A 161 3.22 -0.58 -14.49
CA PRO A 161 3.08 -0.64 -15.93
C PRO A 161 2.35 -1.94 -16.32
N GLU A 162 1.32 -1.82 -17.14
CA GLU A 162 0.72 -2.97 -17.80
C GLU A 162 1.63 -3.39 -18.96
N ARG A 163 2.19 -4.60 -18.89
CA ARG A 163 3.05 -5.14 -19.94
C ARG A 163 2.52 -6.47 -20.43
N CYS A 164 1.86 -6.39 -21.58
CA CYS A 164 1.37 -7.50 -22.34
C CYS A 164 1.92 -7.39 -23.77
N SER A 165 2.69 -8.38 -24.22
CA SER A 165 3.15 -8.47 -25.62
C SER A 165 2.14 -9.16 -26.53
N GLY A 166 1.17 -9.86 -25.94
CA GLY A 166 0.13 -10.61 -26.61
C GLY A 166 -1.16 -9.80 -26.80
N PRO A 167 -2.19 -10.42 -27.41
CA PRO A 167 -3.48 -9.76 -27.60
C PRO A 167 -4.26 -9.57 -26.30
N MET A 168 -3.95 -10.34 -25.25
CA MET A 168 -4.63 -10.30 -23.96
C MET A 168 -3.74 -10.89 -22.87
N CYS A 169 -3.73 -10.26 -21.68
CA CYS A 169 -3.09 -10.79 -20.47
C CYS A 169 -3.96 -10.66 -19.22
N THR A 170 -5.14 -10.04 -19.34
CA THR A 170 -5.99 -9.70 -18.20
C THR A 170 -6.70 -10.92 -17.64
N HIS A 171 -6.90 -12.00 -18.42
CA HIS A 171 -7.46 -13.23 -17.88
C HIS A 171 -6.46 -13.92 -16.94
N TYR A 172 -5.18 -13.97 -17.35
CA TYR A 172 -4.09 -14.45 -16.49
C TYR A 172 -4.02 -13.64 -15.20
N THR A 173 -3.94 -12.31 -15.26
CA THR A 173 -3.78 -11.49 -14.05
C THR A 173 -4.95 -11.60 -13.09
N GLN A 174 -6.19 -11.76 -13.58
CA GLN A 174 -7.36 -12.02 -12.71
C GLN A 174 -7.26 -13.39 -12.02
N LEU A 175 -6.85 -14.43 -12.75
CA LEU A 175 -6.70 -15.79 -12.23
C LEU A 175 -5.68 -15.83 -11.09
N VAL A 176 -4.55 -15.14 -11.27
CA VAL A 176 -3.47 -15.07 -10.28
C VAL A 176 -3.57 -13.88 -9.32
N TRP A 177 -4.72 -13.21 -9.24
CA TRP A 177 -4.88 -12.05 -8.39
C TRP A 177 -4.87 -12.43 -6.90
N ALA A 178 -3.88 -11.99 -6.13
CA ALA A 178 -3.60 -12.47 -4.77
C ALA A 178 -4.81 -12.36 -3.84
N THR A 179 -5.48 -11.22 -3.83
CA THR A 179 -6.60 -10.97 -2.90
C THR A 179 -7.90 -11.62 -3.34
N THR A 180 -8.00 -12.12 -4.56
CA THR A 180 -9.18 -12.84 -5.05
C THR A 180 -9.22 -14.22 -4.41
N SER A 181 -10.12 -14.40 -3.45
CA SER A 181 -10.23 -15.64 -2.66
C SER A 181 -11.50 -16.43 -2.96
N ARG A 182 -12.38 -15.95 -3.84
CA ARG A 182 -13.64 -16.61 -4.23
C ARG A 182 -13.81 -16.63 -5.74
N VAL A 183 -14.31 -17.75 -6.27
CA VAL A 183 -14.69 -17.88 -7.68
C VAL A 183 -15.98 -18.68 -7.82
N GLY A 184 -16.81 -18.33 -8.80
CA GLY A 184 -17.94 -19.15 -9.23
C GLY A 184 -18.11 -19.04 -10.74
N CYS A 185 -18.31 -20.16 -11.42
CA CYS A 185 -18.36 -20.21 -12.88
C CYS A 185 -19.64 -20.87 -13.40
N ALA A 186 -19.96 -20.60 -14.66
CA ALA A 186 -21.08 -21.18 -15.38
C ALA A 186 -20.70 -21.51 -16.83
N VAL A 187 -21.18 -22.65 -17.33
CA VAL A 187 -21.06 -23.04 -18.73
C VAL A 187 -22.44 -23.04 -19.37
N HIS A 188 -22.58 -22.33 -20.48
CA HIS A 188 -23.80 -22.33 -21.28
C HIS A 188 -23.48 -22.61 -22.75
N THR A 189 -24.35 -23.35 -23.44
CA THR A 189 -24.21 -23.58 -24.89
C THR A 189 -25.17 -22.66 -25.61
N CYS A 190 -24.64 -21.62 -26.23
CA CYS A 190 -25.39 -20.61 -26.94
C CYS A 190 -25.73 -21.08 -28.35
N PRO A 191 -27.03 -21.22 -28.70
CA PRO A 191 -27.43 -21.65 -30.03
C PRO A 191 -26.90 -20.74 -31.14
N ARG A 192 -26.91 -19.42 -30.89
CA ARG A 192 -26.32 -18.39 -31.75
C ARG A 192 -25.71 -17.30 -30.87
N MET A 193 -24.44 -16.98 -31.07
CA MET A 193 -23.74 -15.91 -30.35
C MET A 193 -22.84 -15.14 -31.32
N ASN A 194 -22.84 -13.81 -31.25
CA ASN A 194 -21.93 -13.00 -32.04
C ASN A 194 -20.59 -12.90 -31.29
N VAL A 195 -19.53 -13.49 -31.85
CA VAL A 195 -18.18 -13.49 -31.30
C VAL A 195 -17.26 -12.80 -32.31
N TRP A 196 -16.66 -11.68 -31.92
CA TRP A 196 -15.78 -10.86 -32.77
C TRP A 196 -16.37 -10.49 -34.15
N GLY A 197 -17.66 -10.20 -34.19
CA GLY A 197 -18.36 -9.81 -35.43
C GLY A 197 -18.82 -10.98 -36.30
N GLN A 198 -18.63 -12.23 -35.86
CA GLN A 198 -19.10 -13.42 -36.54
C GLN A 198 -20.13 -14.16 -35.70
N THR A 199 -21.20 -14.65 -36.34
CA THR A 199 -22.18 -15.50 -35.63
C THR A 199 -21.65 -16.92 -35.53
N TRP A 200 -21.44 -17.37 -34.30
CA TRP A 200 -21.07 -18.75 -33.97
C TRP A 200 -22.32 -19.51 -33.57
N GLU A 201 -22.45 -20.74 -34.08
CA GLU A 201 -23.55 -21.63 -33.74
C GLU A 201 -23.11 -22.65 -32.70
N ASN A 202 -23.98 -22.92 -31.72
CA ASN A 202 -23.69 -23.82 -30.59
C ASN A 202 -22.36 -23.50 -29.90
N ALA A 203 -22.11 -22.21 -29.67
CA ALA A 203 -20.91 -21.73 -29.00
C ALA A 203 -20.98 -22.13 -27.52
N VAL A 204 -19.95 -22.80 -27.02
CA VAL A 204 -19.84 -23.14 -25.60
C VAL A 204 -19.15 -21.98 -24.89
N TYR A 205 -19.90 -21.30 -24.05
CA TYR A 205 -19.54 -20.09 -23.34
C TYR A 205 -19.31 -20.39 -21.85
N LEU A 206 -18.12 -20.06 -21.36
CA LEU A 206 -17.73 -20.12 -19.96
C LEU A 206 -17.64 -18.71 -19.40
N VAL A 207 -18.35 -18.46 -18.30
CA VAL A 207 -18.26 -17.23 -17.50
C VAL A 207 -17.73 -17.62 -16.13
N CYS A 208 -16.65 -17.00 -15.66
CA CYS A 208 -16.16 -17.14 -14.29
C CYS A 208 -16.13 -15.78 -13.61
N ASN A 209 -16.83 -15.67 -12.48
CA ASN A 209 -16.89 -14.49 -11.65
C ASN A 209 -15.97 -14.64 -10.43
N TYR A 210 -15.30 -13.56 -10.06
CA TYR A 210 -14.24 -13.53 -9.05
C TYR A 210 -14.53 -12.49 -7.97
N SER A 211 -14.32 -12.83 -6.71
CA SER A 211 -14.47 -11.89 -5.60
C SER A 211 -13.34 -12.03 -4.56
N PRO A 212 -12.81 -10.92 -4.04
CA PRO A 212 -12.91 -9.56 -4.56
C PRO A 212 -12.42 -9.44 -6.02
N LYS A 213 -12.83 -8.37 -6.71
CA LYS A 213 -12.37 -8.07 -8.08
C LYS A 213 -10.85 -7.92 -8.15
N GLY A 214 -10.25 -8.48 -9.20
CA GLY A 214 -8.85 -8.26 -9.59
C GLY A 214 -8.70 -7.24 -10.72
N ASN A 215 -7.53 -7.22 -11.35
CA ASN A 215 -7.20 -6.32 -12.47
C ASN A 215 -7.42 -4.84 -12.15
N TRP A 216 -7.07 -4.44 -10.94
CA TRP A 216 -7.06 -3.03 -10.58
C TRP A 216 -6.01 -2.29 -11.42
N ILE A 217 -6.46 -1.22 -12.10
CA ILE A 217 -5.59 -0.43 -12.97
C ILE A 217 -4.42 0.09 -12.16
N GLY A 218 -3.21 -0.21 -12.62
CA GLY A 218 -1.99 0.24 -11.98
C GLY A 218 -1.55 -0.54 -10.75
N GLU A 219 -2.13 -1.73 -10.51
CA GLU A 219 -1.72 -2.64 -9.44
C GLU A 219 -1.12 -3.92 -10.03
N ALA A 220 -0.15 -4.51 -9.32
CA ALA A 220 0.37 -5.82 -9.66
C ALA A 220 -0.61 -6.92 -9.20
N PRO A 221 -0.69 -8.07 -9.89
CA PRO A 221 -1.64 -9.12 -9.54
C PRO A 221 -1.39 -9.73 -8.15
N TYR A 222 -0.15 -9.74 -7.69
CA TYR A 222 0.25 -10.21 -6.38
C TYR A 222 1.53 -9.50 -5.93
N GLN A 223 1.87 -9.60 -4.65
CA GLN A 223 3.12 -9.07 -4.14
C GLN A 223 4.25 -10.09 -4.31
N HIS A 224 5.35 -9.66 -4.91
CA HIS A 224 6.54 -10.50 -5.04
C HIS A 224 7.18 -10.75 -3.67
N GLY A 225 7.50 -12.01 -3.37
CA GLY A 225 8.29 -12.37 -2.21
C GLY A 225 8.23 -13.86 -1.90
N ARG A 226 8.78 -14.25 -0.74
CA ARG A 226 8.72 -15.63 -0.26
C ARG A 226 7.26 -16.04 -0.06
N PRO A 227 6.82 -17.22 -0.55
CA PRO A 227 5.46 -17.70 -0.33
C PRO A 227 4.98 -17.57 1.11
N CYS A 228 3.77 -17.08 1.27
CA CYS A 228 3.10 -16.83 2.54
C CYS A 228 3.76 -15.81 3.50
N SER A 229 4.81 -15.10 3.10
CA SER A 229 5.49 -14.15 4.01
C SER A 229 4.69 -12.88 4.29
N GLN A 230 3.65 -12.60 3.51
CA GLN A 230 2.78 -11.43 3.64
C GLN A 230 1.30 -11.82 3.57
N CYS A 231 0.95 -12.97 4.14
CA CYS A 231 -0.46 -13.36 4.26
C CYS A 231 -1.26 -12.38 5.11
N PRO A 232 -2.51 -12.04 4.72
CA PRO A 232 -3.34 -11.17 5.53
C PRO A 232 -3.54 -11.75 6.95
N PRO A 233 -3.59 -10.91 8.01
CA PRO A 233 -3.76 -11.38 9.38
C PRO A 233 -5.00 -12.25 9.59
N SER A 234 -6.04 -12.09 8.76
CA SER A 234 -7.26 -12.89 8.77
C SER A 234 -7.00 -14.40 8.56
N TYR A 235 -5.83 -14.78 8.03
CA TYR A 235 -5.40 -16.16 7.83
C TYR A 235 -4.62 -16.75 9.01
N GLY A 236 -4.38 -15.98 10.09
CA GLY A 236 -3.74 -16.49 11.31
C GLY A 236 -2.32 -17.04 11.13
N GLY A 237 -1.62 -16.63 10.05
CA GLY A 237 -0.30 -17.14 9.70
C GLY A 237 -0.30 -18.52 9.02
N GLY A 238 -1.47 -19.08 8.68
CA GLY A 238 -1.57 -20.36 7.99
C GLY A 238 -1.06 -20.29 6.55
N CYS A 239 -0.24 -21.27 6.18
CA CYS A 239 0.33 -21.42 4.85
C CYS A 239 0.20 -22.86 4.39
N ARG A 240 -0.39 -23.05 3.21
CA ARG A 240 -0.53 -24.37 2.58
C ARG A 240 -0.26 -24.24 1.09
N ASN A 241 0.65 -25.06 0.57
CA ASN A 241 1.01 -25.09 -0.85
C ASN A 241 1.26 -23.69 -1.44
N ASN A 242 2.13 -22.90 -0.79
CA ASN A 242 2.47 -21.52 -1.18
C ASN A 242 1.31 -20.50 -1.12
N GLN A 243 0.22 -20.81 -0.43
CA GLN A 243 -0.96 -19.94 -0.32
C GLN A 243 -1.39 -19.70 1.13
N CYS A 244 -1.97 -18.53 1.36
CA CYS A 244 -2.55 -18.13 2.64
C CYS A 244 -3.82 -18.94 2.88
N TYR A 245 -3.82 -19.73 3.96
CA TYR A 245 -4.84 -20.72 4.24
C TYR A 245 -5.33 -20.61 5.68
N LYS A 246 -6.64 -20.69 5.91
CA LYS A 246 -7.22 -20.70 7.26
C LYS A 246 -7.38 -22.15 7.72
N ASP A 247 -6.56 -22.59 8.67
CA ASP A 247 -6.81 -23.87 9.32
C ASP A 247 -8.04 -23.78 10.21
N SER A 248 -9.11 -24.47 9.81
CA SER A 248 -10.39 -24.52 10.53
C SER A 248 -10.32 -25.37 11.82
N GLN A 249 -9.13 -25.88 12.20
CA GLN A 249 -8.96 -26.83 13.31
C GLN A 249 -8.07 -26.35 14.45
N ARG A 250 -7.62 -25.09 14.47
CA ARG A 250 -7.09 -24.51 15.71
C ARG A 250 -8.25 -23.85 16.44
N SER A 251 -8.94 -24.64 17.27
CA SER A 251 -9.74 -24.06 18.35
C SER A 251 -8.83 -23.09 19.09
N GLU A 252 -9.26 -21.83 19.23
CA GLU A 252 -8.69 -20.91 20.21
C GLU A 252 -8.74 -21.64 21.55
N THR A 253 -7.60 -22.18 21.97
CA THR A 253 -7.40 -22.61 23.34
C THR A 253 -6.93 -21.36 24.07
N GLU A 254 -7.58 -21.06 25.18
CA GLU A 254 -7.32 -19.91 26.08
C GLU A 254 -5.96 -19.97 26.77
N ASP A 255 -4.92 -20.52 26.14
CA ASP A 255 -3.66 -20.85 26.78
C ASP A 255 -2.47 -20.28 26.01
N MET A 256 -2.40 -18.95 25.95
CA MET A 256 -1.15 -18.18 25.87
C MET A 256 -1.24 -16.90 26.71
N ASN A 257 -1.92 -16.98 27.86
CA ASN A 257 -1.71 -16.06 28.98
C ASN A 257 -0.69 -16.69 29.96
N GLU A 258 0.53 -16.91 29.50
CA GLU A 258 1.65 -17.11 30.42
C GLU A 258 2.55 -15.87 30.37
N VAL A 259 2.23 -14.94 31.27
CA VAL A 259 3.08 -13.79 31.59
C VAL A 259 4.29 -14.32 32.37
N GLU A 260 5.47 -14.22 31.79
CA GLU A 260 6.72 -14.43 32.51
C GLU A 260 6.80 -13.43 33.68
N LYS A 261 6.83 -13.95 34.92
CA LYS A 261 6.81 -13.15 36.15
C LYS A 261 8.00 -12.19 36.21
N PRO A 262 7.79 -10.91 36.57
CA PRO A 262 8.90 -9.98 36.83
C PRO A 262 9.73 -10.45 38.03
N GLN A 263 11.05 -10.59 37.85
CA GLN A 263 11.98 -10.75 38.96
C GLN A 263 12.06 -9.46 39.78
N VAL A 264 12.08 -9.63 41.11
CA VAL A 264 12.10 -8.58 42.14
C VAL A 264 13.39 -7.75 42.07
N PRO A 265 13.34 -6.41 42.01
CA PRO A 265 14.53 -5.57 42.14
C PRO A 265 15.07 -5.53 43.58
N LEU A 266 16.39 -5.69 43.73
CA LEU A 266 17.12 -5.46 44.99
C LEU A 266 17.19 -3.95 45.33
N PRO A 267 17.29 -3.59 46.63
CA PRO A 267 17.14 -2.21 47.10
C PRO A 267 18.37 -1.32 46.80
N PRO A 268 18.17 0.02 46.68
CA PRO A 268 19.19 0.94 46.22
C PRO A 268 20.22 1.29 47.31
N ARG A 269 21.50 1.28 46.92
CA ARG A 269 22.61 1.77 47.75
C ARG A 269 22.71 3.29 47.65
N THR A 270 22.53 3.94 48.79
CA THR A 270 22.74 5.38 49.03
C THR A 270 24.20 5.79 48.93
N THR A 271 24.51 6.87 48.21
CA THR A 271 25.60 7.80 48.56
C THR A 271 25.36 9.21 47.99
N THR A 272 25.07 10.12 48.92
CA THR A 272 25.54 11.52 49.08
C THR A 272 25.76 12.46 47.89
N LYS A 273 24.96 13.53 47.94
CA LYS A 273 25.04 14.86 47.31
C LYS A 273 26.26 15.67 47.82
N PRO A 274 26.87 16.51 46.96
CA PRO A 274 27.30 17.85 47.42
C PRO A 274 26.64 18.99 46.64
N ALA A 275 26.54 20.15 47.30
CA ALA A 275 25.85 21.38 46.89
C ALA A 275 26.85 22.47 46.37
N PRO A 276 26.50 23.77 46.18
CA PRO A 276 26.47 24.42 44.86
C PRO A 276 27.35 25.69 44.71
N LYS A 277 27.30 26.29 43.49
CA LYS A 277 27.66 27.68 43.05
C LYS A 277 29.10 27.91 42.51
N PRO A 278 29.40 29.00 41.74
CA PRO A 278 28.56 30.16 41.33
C PRO A 278 28.58 30.51 39.81
N LYS A 279 27.65 31.38 39.39
CA LYS A 279 27.68 32.15 38.12
C LYS A 279 28.67 33.32 38.21
N PRO A 280 29.34 33.68 37.11
CA PRO A 280 29.21 35.05 36.56
C PRO A 280 29.20 35.06 35.01
N SER A 281 28.26 35.75 34.34
CA SER A 281 28.27 37.14 33.84
C SER A 281 28.39 37.18 32.30
N ALA A 282 27.48 37.92 31.66
CA ALA A 282 27.33 38.01 30.21
C ALA A 282 28.41 38.88 29.54
N PRO A 283 28.75 38.57 28.26
CA PRO A 283 29.15 39.60 27.31
C PRO A 283 28.25 39.70 26.08
N ARG A 284 28.32 40.88 25.47
CA ARG A 284 27.50 41.48 24.40
C ARG A 284 27.50 40.74 23.06
N LYS A 285 26.41 40.97 22.31
CA LYS A 285 26.21 40.69 20.87
C LYS A 285 27.36 41.19 20.00
N PRO A 286 27.68 40.43 18.93
CA PRO A 286 28.04 41.01 17.65
C PRO A 286 26.99 40.75 16.56
N VAL A 287 27.11 41.59 15.55
CA VAL A 287 26.20 41.89 14.44
C VAL A 287 26.17 40.78 13.39
N SER A 288 25.01 40.71 12.73
CA SER A 288 24.62 39.86 11.59
C SER A 288 25.65 39.75 10.45
N LYS A 289 25.87 38.51 9.98
CA LYS A 289 26.26 38.15 8.61
C LYS A 289 25.73 36.73 8.27
N PRO A 290 25.62 36.39 6.98
CA PRO A 290 24.49 35.63 6.43
C PRO A 290 24.49 34.15 6.82
N SER A 291 23.31 33.68 7.24
CA SER A 291 23.05 32.30 7.64
C SER A 291 23.21 31.34 6.47
N THR A 292 24.20 30.46 6.55
CA THR A 292 24.13 29.14 5.92
C THR A 292 23.01 28.32 6.58
N PRO A 293 22.28 27.47 5.84
CA PRO A 293 21.12 26.77 6.39
C PRO A 293 21.59 25.71 7.40
N LYS A 294 21.24 25.87 8.69
CA LYS A 294 21.34 24.77 9.67
C LYS A 294 20.31 23.69 9.32
N PRO A 295 20.66 22.39 9.38
CA PRO A 295 19.68 21.30 9.31
C PRO A 295 18.63 21.50 10.40
N THR A 296 17.37 21.57 9.98
CA THR A 296 16.25 21.89 10.86
C THR A 296 15.71 20.60 11.45
N THR A 297 15.75 20.48 12.78
CA THR A 297 15.16 19.37 13.54
C THR A 297 13.65 19.27 13.29
N PRO A 298 13.05 18.08 13.36
CA PRO A 298 11.60 17.94 13.29
C PRO A 298 11.01 18.47 14.59
N ARG A 299 9.98 19.29 14.45
CA ARG A 299 9.50 20.16 15.52
C ARG A 299 8.33 19.48 16.21
N THR A 300 8.38 19.34 17.53
CA THR A 300 7.15 19.11 18.31
C THR A 300 6.17 20.24 17.99
N ILE A 301 5.02 19.88 17.45
CA ILE A 301 3.99 20.83 16.99
C ILE A 301 2.81 20.86 17.94
N LYS A 302 2.03 21.94 17.90
CA LYS A 302 0.74 22.00 18.61
C LYS A 302 -0.34 21.29 17.81
N CYS A 303 -1.38 20.77 18.47
CA CYS A 303 -2.48 20.07 17.80
C CYS A 303 -3.16 20.91 16.70
N GLU A 304 -3.23 22.22 16.85
CA GLU A 304 -3.83 23.15 15.88
C GLU A 304 -2.92 23.52 14.69
N THR A 305 -1.66 23.07 14.71
CA THR A 305 -0.66 23.42 13.70
C THR A 305 -1.06 22.89 12.33
N ARG A 306 -1.11 23.78 11.34
CA ARG A 306 -1.43 23.43 9.95
C ARG A 306 -0.16 23.22 9.14
N LEU A 307 -0.24 22.40 8.11
CA LEU A 307 0.93 22.15 7.26
C LEU A 307 1.43 23.41 6.53
N ARG A 308 0.51 24.30 6.15
CA ARG A 308 0.87 25.61 5.55
C ARG A 308 1.75 26.48 6.45
N ASP A 309 1.59 26.35 7.77
CA ASP A 309 2.19 27.29 8.74
C ASP A 309 3.65 26.94 9.08
N LYS A 310 4.03 25.66 8.94
CA LYS A 310 5.36 25.17 9.35
C LYS A 310 6.25 24.70 8.21
N CYS A 311 5.70 24.24 7.09
CA CYS A 311 6.50 23.58 6.07
C CYS A 311 6.90 24.54 4.92
N ARG A 312 8.20 24.81 4.79
CA ARG A 312 8.82 25.50 3.64
C ARG A 312 10.14 24.81 3.32
N GLY A 313 10.13 23.80 2.44
CA GLY A 313 11.32 23.02 2.02
C GLY A 313 11.22 21.52 2.30
N ALA A 314 12.20 20.75 1.83
CA ALA A 314 12.24 19.27 1.83
C ALA A 314 12.55 18.63 3.21
N THR A 315 13.05 19.40 4.18
CA THR A 315 13.45 18.88 5.51
C THR A 315 12.29 18.82 6.53
N CYS A 316 11.06 19.09 6.11
CA CYS A 316 9.90 19.31 6.98
C CYS A 316 8.87 18.17 6.90
N ASN A 317 9.35 16.95 6.74
CA ASN A 317 8.56 15.79 6.35
C ASN A 317 8.17 14.89 7.54
N ARG A 318 8.76 15.05 8.74
CA ARG A 318 8.40 14.31 9.96
C ARG A 318 7.98 15.28 11.08
N TYR A 319 6.95 14.94 11.84
CA TYR A 319 6.46 15.76 12.97
C TYR A 319 6.13 14.91 14.18
N HIS A 320 6.37 15.47 15.37
CA HIS A 320 5.92 14.89 16.62
C HIS A 320 4.65 15.58 17.12
N CYS A 321 3.57 14.80 17.22
CA CYS A 321 2.27 15.23 17.69
C CYS A 321 2.08 14.91 19.17
N PRO A 322 1.63 15.88 19.99
CA PRO A 322 1.33 15.65 21.39
C PRO A 322 0.04 14.83 21.55
N ALA A 323 -0.15 14.25 22.74
CA ALA A 323 -1.39 13.59 23.11
C ALA A 323 -2.60 14.54 23.11
N ASN A 324 -3.81 13.97 23.08
CA ASN A 324 -5.08 14.67 23.27
C ASN A 324 -5.41 15.71 22.18
N CYS A 325 -5.07 15.41 20.93
CA CYS A 325 -5.38 16.27 19.79
C CYS A 325 -6.79 16.09 19.20
N MET A 326 -7.49 14.99 19.51
CA MET A 326 -8.80 14.66 18.92
C MET A 326 -9.84 15.80 19.05
N ASN A 327 -9.98 16.38 20.24
CA ASN A 327 -11.00 17.40 20.55
C ASN A 327 -10.51 18.86 20.42
N LYS A 328 -9.35 19.10 19.81
CA LYS A 328 -8.77 20.47 19.70
C LYS A 328 -9.29 21.22 18.47
N LYS A 329 -9.25 22.56 18.48
CA LYS A 329 -9.86 23.47 17.46
C LYS A 329 -9.30 23.38 16.01
N GLY A 330 -8.47 22.40 15.67
CA GLY A 330 -7.88 22.24 14.34
C GLY A 330 -8.82 21.62 13.31
N LYS A 331 -9.19 22.34 12.26
CA LYS A 331 -10.02 21.75 11.18
C LYS A 331 -9.24 20.69 10.40
N VAL A 332 -9.93 19.66 9.93
CA VAL A 332 -9.41 18.66 8.99
C VAL A 332 -10.27 18.75 7.74
N TRP A 333 -9.64 19.00 6.58
CA TRP A 333 -10.33 19.10 5.29
C TRP A 333 -9.82 17.99 4.39
N GLY A 334 -10.72 17.10 3.97
CA GLY A 334 -10.37 15.93 3.16
C GLY A 334 -10.18 14.64 3.94
N THR A 335 -10.05 13.57 3.16
CA THR A 335 -9.88 12.19 3.59
C THR A 335 -8.89 11.52 2.65
N LEU A 336 -7.95 10.73 3.18
CA LEU A 336 -6.75 10.22 2.48
C LEU A 336 -5.77 11.33 2.07
N PHE A 337 -6.26 12.34 1.35
CA PHE A 337 -5.57 13.58 1.04
C PHE A 337 -6.17 14.73 1.84
N TYR A 338 -5.31 15.51 2.49
CA TYR A 338 -5.71 16.61 3.35
C TYR A 338 -5.24 17.94 2.78
N ASP A 339 -6.10 18.97 2.81
CA ASP A 339 -5.70 20.31 2.38
C ASP A 339 -4.64 20.86 3.34
N VAL A 340 -3.62 21.58 2.85
CA VAL A 340 -2.54 22.19 3.67
C VAL A 340 -3.04 23.10 4.82
N LYS A 341 -4.30 23.53 4.80
CA LYS A 341 -4.94 24.27 5.92
C LYS A 341 -5.44 23.34 7.05
N SER A 342 -5.34 22.03 6.90
CA SER A 342 -5.71 21.04 7.90
C SER A 342 -4.67 20.95 9.00
N SER A 343 -5.13 20.65 10.22
CA SER A 343 -4.24 20.30 11.34
C SER A 343 -3.50 19.00 11.04
N ILE A 344 -2.17 19.00 11.20
CA ILE A 344 -1.32 17.82 10.99
C ILE A 344 -1.74 16.71 11.96
N CYS A 345 -1.78 16.97 13.27
CA CYS A 345 -2.05 15.93 14.26
C CYS A 345 -3.47 15.38 14.22
N ARG A 346 -4.48 16.23 13.94
CA ARG A 346 -5.86 15.75 13.79
C ARG A 346 -6.05 14.99 12.48
N ALA A 347 -5.40 15.40 11.39
CA ALA A 347 -5.40 14.64 10.15
C ALA A 347 -4.68 13.29 10.32
N ALA A 348 -3.62 13.22 11.14
CA ALA A 348 -2.89 11.99 11.42
C ALA A 348 -3.75 10.98 12.19
N ILE A 349 -4.49 11.44 13.20
CA ILE A 349 -5.47 10.63 13.92
C ILE A 349 -6.59 10.18 12.98
N HIS A 350 -7.18 11.11 12.21
CA HIS A 350 -8.22 10.80 11.22
C HIS A 350 -7.76 9.77 10.19
N PHE A 351 -6.51 9.84 9.74
CA PHE A 351 -5.91 8.86 8.82
C PHE A 351 -5.65 7.51 9.49
N GLY A 352 -5.38 7.50 10.80
CA GLY A 352 -4.97 6.31 11.55
C GLY A 352 -3.45 6.11 11.60
N ALA A 353 -2.67 7.15 11.28
CA ALA A 353 -1.22 7.10 11.39
C ALA A 353 -0.75 7.09 12.87
N ILE A 354 -1.51 7.77 13.73
CA ILE A 354 -1.32 7.82 15.19
C ILE A 354 -2.69 7.77 15.87
N ASP A 355 -2.72 7.45 17.16
CA ASP A 355 -3.93 7.55 17.99
C ASP A 355 -3.93 8.85 18.82
N ASN A 356 -4.87 8.98 19.76
CA ASN A 356 -4.95 10.16 20.63
C ASN A 356 -3.84 10.24 21.70
N SER A 357 -2.95 9.24 21.81
CA SER A 357 -1.73 9.33 22.63
C SER A 357 -0.65 10.21 21.99
N GLY A 358 -0.78 10.50 20.68
CA GLY A 358 0.20 11.27 19.93
C GLY A 358 1.25 10.38 19.30
N GLY A 359 2.39 10.96 18.93
CA GLY A 359 3.51 10.23 18.33
C GLY A 359 4.03 10.87 17.04
N LEU A 360 4.90 10.13 16.36
CA LEU A 360 5.56 10.59 15.14
C LEU A 360 4.72 10.28 13.90
N VAL A 361 4.67 11.25 13.00
CA VAL A 361 3.96 11.14 11.72
C VAL A 361 4.82 11.71 10.60
N ASP A 362 4.85 10.99 9.48
CA ASP A 362 5.44 11.45 8.24
C ASP A 362 4.39 12.12 7.37
N VAL A 363 4.80 13.20 6.70
CA VAL A 363 3.96 14.08 5.91
C VAL A 363 4.61 14.30 4.55
N THR A 364 3.91 13.87 3.50
CA THR A 364 4.33 14.14 2.12
C THR A 364 3.41 15.19 1.52
N ARG A 365 3.99 16.27 1.00
CA ARG A 365 3.22 17.23 0.19
C ARG A 365 2.86 16.60 -1.15
N LYS A 366 1.64 16.88 -1.62
CA LYS A 366 1.15 16.44 -2.92
C LYS A 366 0.73 17.66 -3.73
N ASP A 367 0.53 17.43 -5.02
CA ASP A 367 0.10 18.46 -5.95
C ASP A 367 -1.29 19.01 -5.61
N LYS A 368 -1.69 20.03 -6.37
CA LYS A 368 -2.95 20.71 -6.19
C LYS A 368 -4.10 19.77 -6.59
N LEU A 369 -4.92 19.40 -5.61
CA LEU A 369 -6.15 18.63 -5.85
C LEU A 369 -7.33 19.55 -6.11
N PRO A 370 -8.29 19.15 -6.96
CA PRO A 370 -9.44 19.98 -7.33
C PRO A 370 -10.45 20.14 -6.17
N PHE A 371 -10.62 19.11 -5.33
CA PHE A 371 -11.52 19.12 -4.19
C PHE A 371 -11.06 18.16 -3.09
N PHE A 372 -11.70 18.25 -1.92
CA PHE A 372 -11.47 17.42 -0.74
C PHE A 372 -12.82 16.91 -0.21
N VAL A 373 -12.91 15.62 0.09
CA VAL A 373 -14.16 14.95 0.51
C VAL A 373 -14.24 14.78 2.03
N ARG A 374 -15.45 14.94 2.59
CA ARG A 374 -15.71 14.70 4.01
C ARG A 374 -15.76 13.20 4.32
N ALA A 375 -15.31 12.81 5.50
CA ALA A 375 -15.55 11.50 6.09
C ALA A 375 -15.41 11.59 7.62
N THR A 376 -15.93 10.60 8.32
CA THR A 376 -15.64 10.40 9.75
C THR A 376 -14.78 9.16 9.88
N LYS A 377 -13.56 9.32 10.40
CA LYS A 377 -12.61 8.23 10.65
C LYS A 377 -11.91 8.43 11.99
N ASN A 378 -11.71 7.33 12.73
CA ASN A 378 -11.01 7.31 14.02
C ASN A 378 -11.49 8.41 14.99
N GLY A 379 -12.81 8.61 15.08
CA GLY A 379 -13.44 9.60 15.98
C GLY A 379 -13.23 11.07 15.58
N ILE A 380 -12.71 11.36 14.39
CA ILE A 380 -12.60 12.71 13.84
C ILE A 380 -13.48 12.82 12.60
N GLU A 381 -14.26 13.89 12.50
CA GLU A 381 -14.98 14.28 11.29
C GLU A 381 -14.15 15.30 10.49
N SER A 382 -13.94 15.03 9.21
CA SER A 382 -13.34 15.95 8.25
C SER A 382 -14.39 16.72 7.45
N LEU A 383 -13.97 17.84 6.85
CA LEU A 383 -14.83 18.74 6.09
C LEU A 383 -14.56 18.63 4.59
N SER A 384 -15.60 18.85 3.77
CA SER A 384 -15.46 18.95 2.33
C SER A 384 -14.99 20.33 1.89
N LYS A 385 -14.25 20.40 0.78
CA LYS A 385 -13.81 21.66 0.16
C LYS A 385 -13.80 21.49 -1.35
N TYR A 386 -14.61 22.26 -2.06
CA TYR A 386 -14.81 22.15 -3.51
C TYR A 386 -13.90 23.06 -4.34
N ASN A 387 -13.01 23.82 -3.69
CA ASN A 387 -12.05 24.69 -4.35
C ASN A 387 -10.66 24.05 -4.39
N PRO A 388 -9.94 24.15 -5.53
CA PRO A 388 -8.62 23.58 -5.67
C PRO A 388 -7.63 24.02 -4.58
N GLY A 389 -6.81 23.10 -4.07
CA GLY A 389 -5.86 23.37 -2.99
C GLY A 389 -4.67 22.41 -2.97
N ILE A 390 -3.55 22.86 -2.42
CA ILE A 390 -2.37 21.99 -2.23
C ILE A 390 -2.72 20.94 -1.18
N ALA A 391 -2.45 19.68 -1.50
CA ALA A 391 -2.75 18.56 -0.63
C ALA A 391 -1.50 18.05 0.10
N PHE A 392 -1.72 17.23 1.11
CA PHE A 392 -0.71 16.39 1.72
C PHE A 392 -1.31 15.07 2.17
N VAL A 393 -0.46 14.06 2.26
CA VAL A 393 -0.77 12.75 2.82
C VAL A 393 0.08 12.51 4.06
N MET A 394 -0.35 11.58 4.89
CA MET A 394 0.32 11.27 6.14
C MET A 394 0.54 9.76 6.23
N THR A 395 1.67 9.34 6.79
CA THR A 395 1.98 7.93 7.03
C THR A 395 2.50 7.75 8.45
N LYS A 396 2.26 6.57 9.02
CA LYS A 396 2.87 6.18 10.28
C LYS A 396 4.38 6.07 10.07
N VAL A 397 5.17 6.55 11.03
CA VAL A 397 6.62 6.37 11.00
C VAL A 397 6.94 4.91 11.29
N GLU A 398 7.59 4.25 10.34
CA GLU A 398 8.13 2.90 10.54
C GLU A 398 9.40 2.99 11.39
N GLU A 399 9.51 2.11 12.38
CA GLU A 399 10.72 1.97 13.19
C GLU A 399 11.44 0.68 12.80
N MET A 400 12.75 0.75 12.67
CA MET A 400 13.57 -0.38 12.24
C MET A 400 14.84 -0.47 13.10
N ASN A 401 15.18 -1.68 13.52
CA ASN A 401 16.45 -1.96 14.17
C ASN A 401 17.53 -2.11 13.09
N ALA A 402 18.56 -1.28 13.15
CA ALA A 402 19.73 -1.40 12.30
C ALA A 402 20.86 -2.11 13.04
N ASP A 403 21.75 -2.77 12.32
CA ASP A 403 23.07 -3.11 12.84
C ASP A 403 24.05 -1.94 12.61
N CYS A 404 25.27 -2.08 13.09
CA CYS A 404 26.29 -1.05 12.93
C CYS A 404 26.83 -0.92 11.50
N TYR A 405 26.41 -1.78 10.56
CA TYR A 405 26.91 -1.84 9.19
C TYR A 405 25.87 -1.32 8.19
N THR A 406 24.60 -1.29 8.59
CA THR A 406 23.46 -0.83 7.80
C THR A 406 23.72 0.55 7.21
N THR A 407 23.51 0.68 5.90
CA THR A 407 23.76 1.92 5.14
C THR A 407 22.49 2.51 4.54
N VAL A 408 22.50 3.80 4.22
CA VAL A 408 21.33 4.46 3.61
C VAL A 408 21.03 3.91 2.22
N ALA A 409 22.06 3.48 1.48
CA ALA A 409 21.90 2.85 0.18
C ALA A 409 21.03 1.58 0.24
N GLU A 410 21.09 0.83 1.35
CA GLU A 410 20.32 -0.40 1.55
C GLU A 410 18.87 -0.13 1.94
N ILE A 411 18.66 0.78 2.90
CA ILE A 411 17.36 0.88 3.59
C ILE A 411 16.53 2.09 3.17
N CYS A 412 17.17 3.10 2.57
CA CYS A 412 16.50 4.33 2.17
C CYS A 412 17.25 5.03 1.02
N PRO A 413 17.35 4.38 -0.16
CA PRO A 413 17.97 5.01 -1.32
C PRO A 413 17.22 6.31 -1.67
N PHE A 414 17.97 7.34 -2.06
CA PHE A 414 17.38 8.61 -2.45
C PHE A 414 16.44 8.41 -3.65
N LYS A 415 15.15 8.73 -3.48
CA LYS A 415 14.15 8.76 -4.55
C LYS A 415 13.54 10.16 -4.59
N ASN A 416 13.61 10.82 -5.75
CA ASN A 416 13.00 12.14 -5.95
C ASN A 416 11.55 11.96 -6.43
N PRO A 417 10.52 12.59 -5.84
CA PRO A 417 10.54 13.48 -4.68
C PRO A 417 10.10 12.80 -3.36
N ASP A 418 10.93 12.99 -2.33
CA ASP A 418 10.71 12.67 -0.91
C ASP A 418 10.52 11.18 -0.53
N SER A 419 11.62 10.44 -0.38
CA SER A 419 11.62 9.19 0.40
C SER A 419 11.62 9.49 1.90
N HIS A 420 10.59 8.98 2.61
CA HIS A 420 10.62 8.90 4.07
C HIS A 420 11.46 7.70 4.47
N CYS A 421 12.55 7.92 5.18
CA CYS A 421 13.33 6.82 5.75
C CYS A 421 12.66 6.31 7.02
N PRO A 422 12.74 5.01 7.33
CA PRO A 422 12.34 4.52 8.64
C PRO A 422 13.14 5.25 9.73
N ARG A 423 12.57 5.35 10.92
CA ARG A 423 13.27 5.77 12.13
C ARG A 423 14.13 4.61 12.61
N ILE A 424 15.43 4.85 12.74
CA ILE A 424 16.40 3.77 12.91
C ILE A 424 16.80 3.70 14.36
N PHE A 425 16.67 2.53 14.97
CA PHE A 425 17.24 2.25 16.28
C PHE A 425 18.64 1.69 16.11
N CYS A 426 19.62 2.42 16.63
CA CYS A 426 21.03 2.04 16.60
C CYS A 426 21.42 1.32 17.89
N PRO A 427 22.14 0.18 17.80
CA PRO A 427 22.60 -0.56 18.96
C PRO A 427 23.79 0.14 19.63
N THR A 428 24.17 -0.37 20.80
CA THR A 428 25.41 0.01 21.47
C THR A 428 26.61 -0.44 20.64
N ASP A 429 27.79 0.10 20.95
CA ASP A 429 29.09 -0.39 20.43
C ASP A 429 29.39 -0.09 18.96
N CYS A 430 28.52 0.61 18.22
CA CYS A 430 28.84 0.99 16.84
C CYS A 430 30.06 1.91 16.72
N LYS A 431 30.47 2.58 17.81
CA LYS A 431 31.68 3.41 17.84
C LYS A 431 32.96 2.57 17.70
N THR A 432 33.01 1.39 18.32
CA THR A 432 34.21 0.54 18.37
C THR A 432 34.33 -0.39 17.16
N GLN A 433 33.27 -0.48 16.34
CA GLN A 433 33.28 -1.30 15.13
C GLN A 433 34.37 -0.84 14.14
N PRO A 434 35.10 -1.77 13.50
CA PRO A 434 36.14 -1.42 12.53
C PRO A 434 35.60 -0.62 11.34
N SER A 435 36.36 0.38 10.91
CA SER A 435 35.96 1.27 9.80
C SER A 435 35.81 0.55 8.45
N TYR A 436 36.45 -0.61 8.28
CA TYR A 436 36.27 -1.44 7.08
C TYR A 436 34.83 -1.95 6.94
N TRP A 437 34.20 -2.41 8.02
CA TRP A 437 32.81 -2.89 8.02
C TRP A 437 31.79 -1.78 8.27
N SER A 438 32.20 -0.71 8.96
CA SER A 438 31.36 0.44 9.28
C SER A 438 32.02 1.74 8.81
N PRO A 439 32.07 1.98 7.48
CA PRO A 439 32.72 3.17 6.93
C PRO A 439 31.92 4.42 7.28
N VAL A 440 32.62 5.52 7.53
CA VAL A 440 32.02 6.85 7.69
C VAL A 440 32.73 7.80 6.74
N ILE A 441 32.05 8.23 5.69
CA ILE A 441 32.62 9.05 4.62
C ILE A 441 31.86 10.37 4.57
N GLY A 442 32.54 11.48 4.86
CA GLY A 442 31.95 12.81 4.93
C GLY A 442 31.80 13.39 6.34
N ASN A 443 31.17 14.57 6.42
CA ASN A 443 31.03 15.33 7.65
C ASN A 443 29.75 16.17 7.62
N ASN A 444 28.85 15.94 8.57
CA ASN A 444 27.46 16.43 8.62
C ASN A 444 26.58 15.97 7.45
N ILE A 445 27.17 15.78 6.27
CA ILE A 445 26.60 15.16 5.07
C ILE A 445 27.52 13.99 4.72
N TYR A 446 26.94 12.80 4.71
CA TYR A 446 27.63 11.53 4.55
C TYR A 446 27.26 10.90 3.22
N THR A 447 28.12 10.04 2.68
CA THR A 447 27.77 9.22 1.51
C THR A 447 26.72 8.19 1.92
N ASP A 448 25.81 7.83 1.02
CA ASP A 448 24.82 6.76 1.20
C ASP A 448 25.40 5.40 1.60
N SER A 449 26.65 5.13 1.23
CA SER A 449 27.41 3.94 1.64
C SER A 449 28.01 4.02 3.05
N SER A 450 27.80 5.09 3.81
CA SER A 450 28.27 5.21 5.19
C SER A 450 27.35 4.48 6.17
N SER A 451 27.92 3.87 7.20
CA SER A 451 27.17 3.29 8.32
C SER A 451 26.34 4.37 9.01
N ILE A 452 25.03 4.14 9.10
CA ILE A 452 24.08 5.10 9.68
C ILE A 452 24.41 5.35 11.14
N CYS A 453 24.53 4.29 11.93
CA CYS A 453 24.70 4.42 13.37
C CYS A 453 26.06 5.04 13.74
N LYS A 454 27.12 4.64 13.05
CA LYS A 454 28.45 5.20 13.31
C LYS A 454 28.59 6.63 12.79
N ALA A 455 27.99 6.96 11.65
CA ALA A 455 27.92 8.33 11.15
C ALA A 455 27.07 9.24 12.06
N ALA A 456 26.04 8.71 12.72
CA ALA A 456 25.23 9.45 13.68
C ALA A 456 26.01 9.80 14.97
N ILE A 457 26.83 8.87 15.47
CA ILE A 457 27.77 9.13 16.58
C ILE A 457 28.81 10.17 16.14
N HIS A 458 29.39 10.01 14.95
CA HIS A 458 30.34 10.99 14.39
C HIS A 458 29.70 12.38 14.26
N ALA A 459 28.44 12.47 13.81
CA ALA A 459 27.70 13.72 13.72
C ALA A 459 27.44 14.35 15.10
N GLY A 460 27.36 13.53 16.15
CA GLY A 460 26.98 13.93 17.52
C GLY A 460 25.47 13.94 17.73
N VAL A 461 24.75 13.15 16.94
CA VAL A 461 23.30 13.01 16.99
C VAL A 461 22.93 12.04 18.10
N ILE A 462 23.65 10.92 18.23
CA ILE A 462 23.51 9.96 19.33
C ILE A 462 24.84 9.77 20.08
N SER A 463 24.78 9.25 21.31
CA SER A 463 25.96 8.83 22.07
C SER A 463 26.46 7.45 21.59
N ALA A 464 27.56 6.97 22.17
CA ALA A 464 28.07 5.63 21.88
C ALA A 464 27.13 4.51 22.39
N ASP A 465 26.14 4.85 23.21
CA ASP A 465 25.17 3.92 23.78
C ASP A 465 24.00 3.61 22.82
N GLY A 466 24.03 4.17 21.60
CA GLY A 466 23.01 3.96 20.60
C GLY A 466 21.79 4.86 20.78
N GLY A 467 20.66 4.45 20.19
CA GLY A 467 19.39 5.16 20.25
C GLY A 467 18.78 5.45 18.88
N PHE A 468 17.66 6.20 18.89
CA PHE A 468 16.92 6.51 17.67
C PHE A 468 17.58 7.63 16.85
N VAL A 469 17.70 7.39 15.55
CA VAL A 469 18.23 8.32 14.57
C VAL A 469 17.25 8.45 13.42
N ASP A 470 17.04 9.69 12.98
CA ASP A 470 16.33 9.97 11.74
C ASP A 470 17.34 10.37 10.66
N VAL A 471 17.05 9.94 9.43
CA VAL A 471 17.89 10.16 8.26
C VAL A 471 17.10 10.91 7.20
N LEU A 472 17.75 11.88 6.54
CA LEU A 472 17.22 12.52 5.35
C LEU A 472 18.18 12.23 4.18
N PRO A 473 17.73 11.49 3.15
CA PRO A 473 18.53 11.27 1.96
C PRO A 473 18.53 12.54 1.11
N LEU A 474 19.68 12.85 0.51
CA LEU A 474 19.93 14.05 -0.29
C LEU A 474 20.48 13.66 -1.67
N ASP A 475 20.38 14.60 -2.61
CA ASP A 475 21.04 14.48 -3.92
C ASP A 475 22.56 14.24 -3.78
N LYS A 476 23.10 13.50 -4.75
CA LYS A 476 24.53 13.15 -4.83
C LYS A 476 25.40 14.41 -4.78
N ARG A 477 26.51 14.34 -4.04
CA ARG A 477 27.54 15.39 -4.02
C ARG A 477 28.80 14.95 -4.74
N LYS A 478 29.47 15.92 -5.36
CA LYS A 478 30.75 15.72 -6.07
C LYS A 478 31.94 15.47 -5.13
N SER A 479 31.84 15.88 -3.87
CA SER A 479 32.91 15.71 -2.88
C SER A 479 32.39 15.68 -1.44
N TYR A 480 33.12 14.97 -0.59
CA TYR A 480 32.86 14.81 0.85
C TYR A 480 34.15 15.06 1.63
N VAL A 481 34.04 15.83 2.72
CA VAL A 481 35.16 16.18 3.58
C VAL A 481 35.21 15.22 4.77
N GLY A 482 36.35 14.56 4.98
CA GLY A 482 36.62 13.73 6.15
C GLY A 482 37.20 14.54 7.30
N VAL A 483 36.75 14.30 8.53
CA VAL A 483 37.17 15.01 9.76
C VAL A 483 37.17 14.01 10.95
N LEU A 484 38.02 14.26 11.95
CA LEU A 484 37.91 13.58 13.25
C LEU A 484 36.85 14.28 14.11
N LYS A 485 35.74 13.61 14.42
CA LYS A 485 34.69 14.15 15.29
C LYS A 485 34.14 13.07 16.21
N ASN A 486 33.88 13.43 17.48
CA ASN A 486 33.33 12.53 18.51
C ASN A 486 34.09 11.20 18.68
N GLY A 487 35.39 11.20 18.38
CA GLY A 487 36.26 10.02 18.46
C GLY A 487 36.12 9.04 17.29
N ILE A 488 35.54 9.46 16.16
CA ILE A 488 35.47 8.69 14.92
C ILE A 488 36.18 9.51 13.83
N GLN A 489 37.11 8.89 13.11
CA GLN A 489 37.76 9.48 11.95
C GLN A 489 36.91 9.19 10.72
N SER A 490 36.36 10.22 10.07
CA SER A 490 35.68 10.05 8.78
C SER A 490 36.64 10.21 7.60
N GLU A 491 36.32 9.53 6.51
CA GLU A 491 37.08 9.54 5.26
C GLU A 491 36.64 10.66 4.34
N ARG A 492 37.58 11.15 3.52
CA ARG A 492 37.32 12.08 2.42
C ARG A 492 37.02 11.30 1.14
N TYR A 493 36.17 11.83 0.28
CA TYR A 493 35.89 11.24 -1.03
C TYR A 493 35.77 12.33 -2.11
N CYS A 494 36.53 12.17 -3.21
CA CYS A 494 36.60 13.15 -4.30
C CYS A 494 36.74 12.45 -5.67
N THR A 495 35.63 12.13 -6.37
CA THR A 495 35.61 11.69 -7.79
C THR A 495 34.17 11.71 -8.38
N VAL A 496 34.05 11.50 -9.70
CA VAL A 496 32.87 11.57 -10.62
C VAL A 496 31.60 10.88 -10.02
N PRO A 497 30.36 11.39 -10.26
CA PRO A 497 29.26 11.33 -9.29
C PRO A 497 28.52 9.98 -9.26
N GLU A 498 29.07 8.99 -8.56
CA GLU A 498 28.41 7.67 -8.44
C GLU A 498 27.63 7.48 -7.13
N LYS A 499 27.96 8.18 -6.02
CA LYS A 499 27.42 7.89 -4.68
C LYS A 499 26.39 8.93 -4.16
N GLY A 500 25.29 8.46 -3.58
CA GLY A 500 24.25 9.24 -2.89
C GLY A 500 24.74 9.96 -1.63
N ALA A 501 23.92 10.84 -1.07
CA ALA A 501 24.23 11.61 0.13
C ALA A 501 23.10 11.51 1.16
N PHE A 502 23.40 11.72 2.45
CA PHE A 502 22.38 11.88 3.48
C PHE A 502 22.87 12.71 4.68
N ILE A 503 21.92 13.13 5.52
CA ILE A 503 22.19 13.79 6.81
C ILE A 503 21.43 13.11 7.94
N HIS A 504 21.97 13.22 9.15
CA HIS A 504 21.32 12.80 10.38
C HIS A 504 20.69 13.96 11.12
N TYR A 505 19.59 13.70 11.82
CA TYR A 505 19.01 14.61 12.80
C TYR A 505 18.36 13.83 13.94
N THR A 506 18.19 14.48 15.09
CA THR A 506 17.44 13.95 16.24
C THR A 506 16.22 14.80 16.55
N LEU A 507 15.22 14.11 17.11
CA LEU A 507 14.05 14.68 17.75
C LEU A 507 14.37 14.91 19.23
N THR A 508 14.63 16.16 19.64
CA THR A 508 14.72 16.54 21.06
C THR A 508 13.39 17.03 21.59
#